data_AF-A0A535J3G1-F1
#
_entry.id   AF-A0A535J3G1-F1
#
_cell.length_a   1.000
_cell.length_b   1.000
_cell.length_c   1.000
_cell.angle_alpha   90.00
_cell.angle_beta   90.00
_cell.angle_gamma   90.00
#
_symmetry.space_group_name_H-M   'P 1'
#
loop_
_entity.id
_entity.type
_entity.pdbx_description
1 polymer ?
#
loop_
_entity_poly.entity_id
_entity_poly.type
_entity_poly.pdbx_seq_one_letter_code
_entity_poly.pdbx_strand_id
1 'polypeptide(L)'
;MRLVRTVARPMLAGLFIASGMDVLANPEPRAKLAKPVVDKVAAFVPLAPSDPKAAVALNAAVHVGAGSMLAAGILPRLAAVALATSLVPTTLAAHRFWELEDPALRSRQRVEFLKNCAILGGLLVVALD
;
A
#
# COMPACT_ATOMS: atom_id res chain seq x y z
N MET A 1 3.63 6.45 -26.65
CA MET A 1 2.82 6.15 -25.45
C MET A 1 3.04 4.75 -24.87
N ARG A 2 3.06 3.68 -25.69
CA ARG A 2 3.29 2.29 -25.19
C ARG A 2 4.60 2.12 -24.40
N LEU A 3 5.70 2.72 -24.87
CA LEU A 3 7.01 2.67 -24.21
C LEU A 3 6.99 3.26 -22.79
N VAL A 4 6.31 4.41 -22.62
CA VAL A 4 6.17 5.06 -21.30
C VAL A 4 5.44 4.16 -20.32
N ARG A 5 4.34 3.50 -20.75
CA ARG A 5 3.60 2.57 -19.90
C ARG A 5 4.44 1.35 -19.49
N THR A 6 5.24 0.82 -20.41
CA THR A 6 6.11 -0.35 -20.15
C THR A 6 7.16 -0.06 -19.08
N VAL A 7 7.61 1.19 -18.95
CA VAL A 7 8.60 1.59 -17.93
C VAL A 7 7.91 2.07 -16.64
N ALA A 8 6.86 2.88 -16.77
CA ALA A 8 6.17 3.47 -15.62
C ALA A 8 5.52 2.42 -14.71
N ARG A 9 4.93 1.35 -15.27
CA ARG A 9 4.26 0.32 -14.48
C ARG A 9 5.21 -0.47 -13.58
N PRO A 10 6.36 -0.99 -14.06
CA PRO A 10 7.39 -1.56 -13.20
C PRO A 10 7.92 -0.60 -12.13
N MET A 11 8.13 0.68 -12.49
CA MET A 11 8.60 1.68 -11.51
C MET A 11 7.60 1.88 -10.37
N LEU A 12 6.31 1.98 -10.70
CA LEU A 12 5.24 2.13 -9.71
C LEU A 12 5.06 0.84 -8.89
N ALA A 13 5.13 -0.31 -9.54
CA ALA A 13 5.00 -1.63 -8.91
C ALA A 13 6.16 -1.96 -7.97
N GLY A 14 7.38 -1.52 -8.29
CA GLY A 14 8.60 -1.92 -7.57
C GLY A 14 8.52 -1.66 -6.07
N LEU A 15 7.93 -0.54 -5.66
CA LEU A 15 7.71 -0.22 -4.24
C LEU A 15 6.83 -1.26 -3.54
N PHE A 16 5.73 -1.66 -4.18
CA PHE A 16 4.79 -2.62 -3.62
C PHE A 16 5.40 -4.01 -3.55
N ILE A 17 6.09 -4.46 -4.61
CA ILE A 17 6.75 -5.76 -4.64
C ILE A 17 7.80 -5.84 -3.54
N ALA A 18 8.71 -4.86 -3.46
CA ALA A 18 9.78 -4.85 -2.46
C ALA A 18 9.21 -4.83 -1.02
N SER A 19 8.29 -3.91 -0.75
CA SER A 19 7.65 -3.79 0.56
C SER A 19 6.85 -5.06 0.93
N GLY A 20 6.15 -5.66 -0.04
CA GLY A 20 5.40 -6.89 0.17
C GLY A 20 6.30 -8.08 0.47
N MET A 21 7.42 -8.23 -0.24
CA MET A 21 8.39 -9.29 0.03
C MET A 21 9.00 -9.16 1.43
N ASP A 22 9.38 -7.95 1.84
CA ASP A 22 9.91 -7.70 3.19
C ASP A 22 8.91 -8.07 4.29
N VAL A 23 7.63 -7.72 4.08
CA VAL A 23 6.55 -8.01 5.04
C VAL A 23 6.26 -9.52 5.10
N LEU A 24 6.29 -10.23 3.97
CA LEU A 24 6.10 -11.68 3.95
C LEU A 24 7.26 -12.41 4.62
N ALA A 25 8.49 -11.90 4.49
CA ALA A 25 9.67 -12.47 5.15
C ALA A 25 9.67 -12.24 6.66
N ASN A 26 9.15 -11.08 7.13
CA ASN A 26 9.12 -10.73 8.55
C ASN A 26 7.85 -9.92 8.90
N PRO A 27 6.70 -10.57 9.13
CA PRO A 27 5.42 -9.89 9.34
C PRO A 27 5.28 -9.27 10.74
N GLU A 28 6.01 -9.74 11.75
CA GLU A 28 5.86 -9.36 13.16
C GLU A 28 5.91 -7.85 13.44
N PRO A 29 6.89 -7.09 12.93
CA PRO A 29 6.97 -5.65 13.20
C PRO A 29 5.76 -4.90 12.67
N ARG A 30 5.27 -5.31 11.49
CA ARG A 30 4.15 -4.70 10.80
C ARG A 30 2.82 -5.09 11.44
N ALA A 31 2.67 -6.34 11.89
CA ALA A 31 1.49 -6.81 12.61
C ALA A 31 1.25 -6.03 13.91
N LYS A 32 2.32 -5.72 14.67
CA LYS A 32 2.21 -4.91 15.90
C LYS A 32 1.69 -3.50 15.61
N LEU A 33 2.19 -2.87 14.55
CA LEU A 33 1.77 -1.53 14.13
C LEU A 33 0.38 -1.52 13.50
N ALA A 34 -0.01 -2.60 12.83
CA ALA A 34 -1.27 -2.70 12.11
C ALA A 34 -2.48 -3.02 13.01
N LYS A 35 -2.27 -3.56 14.21
CA LYS A 35 -3.37 -4.01 15.10
C LYS A 35 -4.53 -3.00 15.24
N PRO A 36 -4.31 -1.71 15.56
CA PRO A 36 -5.42 -0.75 15.71
C PRO A 36 -6.21 -0.51 14.43
N VAL A 37 -5.59 -0.74 13.27
CA VAL A 37 -6.20 -0.55 11.96
C VAL A 37 -6.93 -1.81 11.54
N VAL A 38 -6.35 -2.98 11.80
CA VAL A 38 -6.98 -4.28 11.59
C VAL A 38 -8.26 -4.39 12.40
N ASP A 39 -8.22 -4.01 13.68
CA ASP A 39 -9.40 -4.01 14.55
C ASP A 39 -10.52 -3.11 14.00
N LYS A 40 -10.16 -1.90 13.51
CA LYS A 40 -11.12 -0.98 12.87
C LYS A 40 -11.69 -1.56 11.58
N VAL A 41 -10.85 -2.10 10.71
CA VAL A 41 -11.30 -2.66 9.42
C VAL A 41 -12.18 -3.89 9.64
N ALA A 42 -11.81 -4.80 10.55
CA ALA A 42 -12.61 -5.97 10.90
C ALA A 42 -13.98 -5.61 11.47
N ALA A 43 -14.11 -4.47 12.16
CA ALA A 43 -15.39 -3.98 12.66
C ALA A 43 -16.36 -3.54 11.53
N PHE A 44 -15.84 -3.04 10.40
CA PHE A 44 -16.66 -2.59 9.27
C PHE A 44 -16.78 -3.62 8.14
N VAL A 45 -15.82 -4.56 8.05
CA VAL A 45 -15.73 -5.55 6.99
C VAL A 45 -15.72 -6.94 7.62
N PRO A 46 -16.88 -7.63 7.68
CA PRO A 46 -17.00 -8.94 8.34
C PRO A 46 -16.08 -10.04 7.74
N LEU A 47 -15.66 -9.87 6.49
CA LEU A 47 -14.77 -10.79 5.78
C LEU A 47 -13.27 -10.47 5.98
N ALA A 48 -12.94 -9.36 6.64
CA ALA A 48 -11.54 -8.98 6.84
C ALA A 48 -10.90 -9.84 7.94
N PRO A 49 -9.61 -10.22 7.81
CA PRO A 49 -8.92 -10.97 8.85
C PRO A 49 -8.86 -10.16 10.15
N SER A 50 -9.26 -10.78 11.26
CA SER A 50 -9.18 -10.17 12.60
C SER A 50 -7.80 -10.34 13.25
N ASP A 51 -7.00 -11.30 12.78
CA ASP A 51 -5.62 -11.48 13.23
C ASP A 51 -4.68 -10.48 12.50
N PRO A 52 -3.95 -9.62 13.22
CA PRO A 52 -3.04 -8.65 12.61
C PRO A 52 -1.94 -9.28 11.76
N LYS A 53 -1.43 -10.48 12.12
CA LYS A 53 -0.41 -11.14 11.29
C LYS A 53 -1.01 -11.60 9.96
N ALA A 54 -2.15 -12.27 10.00
CA ALA A 54 -2.87 -12.68 8.79
C ALA A 54 -3.27 -11.47 7.92
N ALA A 55 -3.75 -10.38 8.51
CA ALA A 55 -4.14 -9.17 7.77
C ALA A 55 -2.95 -8.53 7.04
N VAL A 56 -1.82 -8.40 7.74
CA VAL A 56 -0.59 -7.84 7.15
C VAL A 56 -0.01 -8.75 6.07
N ALA A 57 -0.01 -10.07 6.29
CA ALA A 57 0.44 -11.04 5.29
C ALA A 57 -0.45 -11.02 4.05
N LEU A 58 -1.78 -10.92 4.21
CA LEU A 58 -2.72 -10.77 3.10
C LEU A 58 -2.46 -9.50 2.30
N ASN A 59 -2.28 -8.36 2.98
CA ASN A 59 -1.96 -7.09 2.33
C ASN A 59 -0.64 -7.18 1.55
N ALA A 60 0.37 -7.85 2.12
CA ALA A 60 1.66 -8.07 1.46
C ALA A 60 1.54 -9.00 0.24
N ALA A 61 0.73 -10.05 0.31
CA ALA A 61 0.43 -10.91 -0.83
C ALA A 61 -0.26 -10.12 -1.96
N VAL A 62 -1.19 -9.21 -1.63
CA VAL A 62 -1.78 -8.27 -2.61
C VAL A 62 -0.70 -7.39 -3.23
N HIS A 63 0.21 -6.83 -2.43
CA HIS A 63 1.27 -5.97 -2.94
C HIS A 63 2.20 -6.70 -3.92
N VAL A 64 2.63 -7.92 -3.60
CA VAL A 64 3.48 -8.73 -4.49
C VAL A 64 2.70 -9.17 -5.72
N GLY A 65 1.50 -9.71 -5.56
CA GLY A 65 0.68 -10.22 -6.67
C GLY A 65 0.24 -9.11 -7.63
N ALA A 66 -0.45 -8.09 -7.12
CA ALA A 66 -0.91 -6.97 -7.94
C ALA A 66 0.27 -6.14 -8.46
N GLY A 67 1.35 -5.95 -7.68
CA GLY A 67 2.57 -5.31 -8.15
C GLY A 67 3.17 -6.06 -9.33
N SER A 68 3.29 -7.39 -9.25
CA SER A 68 3.85 -8.21 -10.34
C SER A 68 2.97 -8.19 -11.59
N MET A 69 1.65 -8.28 -11.42
CA MET A 69 0.69 -8.13 -12.52
C MET A 69 0.79 -6.75 -13.19
N LEU A 70 0.87 -5.69 -12.39
CA LEU A 70 1.04 -4.33 -12.88
C LEU A 70 2.34 -4.19 -13.69
N ALA A 71 3.46 -4.67 -13.14
CA ALA A 71 4.78 -4.65 -13.79
C ALA A 71 4.78 -5.43 -15.11
N ALA A 72 4.19 -6.62 -15.12
CA ALA A 72 4.05 -7.46 -16.32
C ALA A 72 3.01 -6.93 -17.32
N GLY A 73 2.19 -5.95 -16.94
CA GLY A 73 1.10 -5.43 -17.75
C GLY A 73 -0.09 -6.37 -17.88
N ILE A 74 -0.25 -7.32 -16.97
CA ILE A 74 -1.37 -8.27 -16.89
C ILE A 74 -2.49 -7.62 -16.09
N LEU A 75 -3.66 -7.40 -16.70
CA LEU A 75 -4.82 -6.74 -16.06
C LEU A 75 -4.42 -5.47 -15.27
N PRO A 76 -3.67 -4.52 -15.86
CA PRO A 76 -2.99 -3.44 -15.15
C PRO A 76 -3.96 -2.52 -14.40
N ARG A 77 -5.20 -2.35 -14.91
CA ARG A 77 -6.23 -1.54 -14.26
C ARG A 77 -6.69 -2.16 -12.94
N LEU A 78 -6.98 -3.46 -12.94
CA LEU A 78 -7.39 -4.18 -11.72
C LEU A 78 -6.24 -4.23 -10.70
N ALA A 79 -5.03 -4.48 -11.17
CA ALA A 79 -3.84 -4.45 -10.34
C ALA A 79 -3.65 -3.06 -9.68
N ALA A 80 -3.80 -1.98 -10.45
CA ALA A 80 -3.69 -0.62 -9.93
C ALA A 80 -4.80 -0.29 -8.92
N VAL A 81 -6.05 -0.69 -9.17
CA VAL A 81 -7.16 -0.52 -8.21
C VAL A 81 -6.88 -1.27 -6.90
N ALA A 82 -6.40 -2.51 -6.98
CA ALA A 82 -6.06 -3.30 -5.80
C ALA A 82 -4.98 -2.62 -4.95
N LEU A 83 -3.89 -2.17 -5.58
CA LEU A 83 -2.81 -1.45 -4.91
C LEU A 83 -3.26 -0.07 -4.37
N ALA A 84 -4.11 0.65 -5.10
CA ALA A 84 -4.64 1.94 -4.65
C ALA A 84 -5.52 1.76 -3.41
N THR A 85 -6.38 0.75 -3.43
CA THR A 85 -7.28 0.44 -2.31
C THR A 85 -6.51 0.00 -1.07
N SER A 86 -5.42 -0.77 -1.22
CA SER A 86 -4.57 -1.17 -0.09
C SER A 86 -3.73 -0.02 0.46
N LEU A 87 -3.31 0.92 -0.39
CA LEU A 87 -2.47 2.05 -0.01
C LEU A 87 -3.17 3.06 0.91
N VAL A 88 -4.48 3.28 0.73
CA VAL A 88 -5.25 4.27 1.52
C VAL A 88 -5.26 3.94 3.02
N PRO A 89 -5.75 2.77 3.48
CA PRO A 89 -5.79 2.46 4.91
C PRO A 89 -4.39 2.32 5.51
N THR A 90 -3.41 1.82 4.74
CA THR A 90 -2.03 1.70 5.21
C THR A 90 -1.34 3.06 5.38
N THR A 91 -1.64 4.03 4.52
CA THR A 91 -1.13 5.41 4.65
C THR A 91 -1.75 6.13 5.83
N LEU A 92 -3.08 6.03 5.98
CA LEU A 92 -3.80 6.61 7.12
C LEU A 92 -3.40 5.95 8.45
N ALA A 93 -2.91 4.71 8.43
CA ALA A 93 -2.36 4.06 9.60
C ALA A 93 -0.97 4.59 9.97
N ALA A 94 -0.07 4.63 8.98
CA ALA A 94 1.35 4.82 9.22
C ALA A 94 1.78 6.30 9.33
N HIS A 95 1.06 7.21 8.66
CA HIS A 95 1.53 8.58 8.44
C HIS A 95 0.52 9.64 8.91
N ARG A 96 -0.03 9.46 10.13
CA ARG A 96 -0.96 10.40 10.79
C ARG A 96 -0.23 11.62 11.35
N PHE A 97 0.41 12.38 10.48
CA PHE A 97 1.27 13.50 10.89
C PHE A 97 0.53 14.56 11.72
N TRP A 98 -0.78 14.71 11.52
CA TRP A 98 -1.64 15.65 12.24
C TRP A 98 -1.80 15.33 13.73
N GLU A 99 -1.47 14.11 14.18
CA GLU A 99 -1.50 13.71 15.59
C GLU A 99 -0.16 13.90 16.30
N LEU A 100 0.91 14.28 15.58
CA LEU A 100 2.24 14.41 16.15
C LEU A 100 2.48 15.82 16.68
N GLU A 101 2.95 15.94 17.91
CA GLU A 101 3.27 17.24 18.55
C GLU A 101 4.65 17.77 18.13
N ASP A 102 5.66 16.89 18.04
CA ASP A 102 7.02 17.26 17.65
C ASP A 102 7.05 17.81 16.20
N PRO A 103 7.50 19.06 15.98
CA PRO A 103 7.48 19.68 14.66
C PRO A 103 8.37 18.96 13.62
N ALA A 104 9.51 18.41 14.04
CA ALA A 104 10.44 17.74 13.14
C ALA A 104 9.89 16.39 12.69
N LEU A 105 9.32 15.61 13.61
CA LEU A 105 8.68 14.33 13.33
C LEU A 105 7.41 14.51 12.47
N ARG A 106 6.59 15.52 12.77
CA ARG A 106 5.42 15.91 11.97
C ARG A 106 5.81 16.20 10.52
N SER A 107 6.86 16.99 10.32
CA SER A 107 7.36 17.34 8.97
C SER A 107 7.79 16.09 8.19
N ARG A 108 8.55 15.18 8.83
CA ARG A 108 8.98 13.91 8.21
C ARG A 108 7.80 13.02 7.83
N GLN A 109 6.84 12.83 8.73
CA GLN A 109 5.66 11.99 8.45
C GLN A 109 4.76 12.60 7.37
N ARG A 110 4.67 13.92 7.30
CA ARG A 110 3.95 14.62 6.22
C ARG A 110 4.57 14.32 4.86
N VAL A 111 5.90 14.26 4.76
CA VAL A 111 6.58 13.91 3.50
C VAL A 111 6.25 12.48 3.06
N GLU A 112 6.27 11.51 3.98
CA GLU A 112 5.89 10.13 3.67
C GLU A 112 4.42 10.01 3.24
N PHE A 113 3.51 10.73 3.92
CA PHE A 113 2.12 10.83 3.50
C PHE A 113 1.99 11.36 2.06
N LEU A 114 2.70 12.45 1.73
CA LEU A 114 2.66 13.06 0.40
C LEU A 114 3.27 12.16 -0.68
N LYS A 115 4.32 11.37 -0.37
CA LYS A 115 4.84 10.34 -1.28
C LYS A 115 3.76 9.32 -1.62
N ASN A 116 3.05 8.82 -0.62
CA ASN A 116 1.96 7.87 -0.85
C ASN A 116 0.81 8.50 -1.64
N CYS A 117 0.50 9.78 -1.44
CA CYS A 117 -0.46 10.50 -2.28
C CYS A 117 -0.01 10.57 -3.75
N ALA A 118 1.28 10.84 -4.00
CA ALA A 118 1.83 10.87 -5.36
C ALA A 118 1.75 9.48 -6.03
N ILE A 119 2.09 8.42 -5.28
CA ILE A 119 1.97 7.02 -5.73
C ILE A 119 0.51 6.68 -6.04
N LEU A 120 -0.42 7.06 -5.17
CA LEU A 120 -1.86 6.88 -5.38
C LEU A 120 -2.31 7.57 -6.67
N GLY A 121 -1.86 8.81 -6.92
CA GLY A 121 -2.13 9.52 -8.17
C GLY A 121 -1.67 8.73 -9.40
N GLY A 122 -0.46 8.18 -9.37
CA GLY A 122 0.06 7.30 -10.43
C GLY A 122 -0.79 6.04 -10.63
N LEU A 123 -1.24 5.41 -9.54
CA LEU A 123 -2.11 4.23 -9.62
C LEU A 123 -3.48 4.56 -10.20
N LEU A 124 -4.08 5.70 -9.82
CA LEU A 124 -5.38 6.14 -10.34
C LEU A 124 -5.33 6.42 -11.84
N VAL A 125 -4.24 7.01 -12.33
CA VAL A 125 -4.03 7.17 -13.79
C VAL A 125 -4.01 5.80 -14.47
N VAL A 126 -3.29 4.82 -13.94
CA VAL A 126 -3.25 3.47 -14.53
C VAL A 126 -4.58 2.72 -14.40
N ALA A 127 -5.35 2.97 -13.34
CA ALA A 127 -6.67 2.36 -13.17
C ALA A 127 -7.69 2.84 -14.22
N LEU A 128 -7.54 4.08 -14.70
CA LEU A 128 -8.45 4.73 -15.64
C LEU A 128 -8.02 4.60 -17.11
N ASP A 129 -6.73 4.40 -17.38
CA ASP A 129 -6.14 4.13 -18.70
C ASP A 129 -6.56 2.76 -19.28
#